data_AF-A0A951XDV2-F1
#
_entry.id   AF-A0A951XDV2-F1
#
_cell.length_a   1.000
_cell.length_b   1.000
_cell.length_c   1.000
_cell.angle_alpha   90.00
_cell.angle_beta   90.00
_cell.angle_gamma   90.00
#
_symmetry.space_group_name_H-M   'P 1'
#
loop_
_entity.id
_entity.type
_entity.pdbx_description
1 polymer ?
#
loop_
_entity_poly.entity_id
_entity_poly.type
_entity_poly.pdbx_seq_one_letter_code
_entity_poly.pdbx_strand_id
1 'polypeptide(L)'
;MKATSQENGALIPRIHSLAGILALISKIDPGFLFIQADTNLLEGYFVQFRYPGLFTNKADAKMALLAPKRICLILRNKLGL
;
A
#
# COMPACT_ATOMS: atom_id res chain seq x y z
N MET A 1 5.51 3.69 -2.13
CA MET A 1 4.53 4.36 -3.01
C MET A 1 4.77 5.85 -3.14
N LYS A 2 4.90 6.62 -2.03
CA LYS A 2 5.26 8.05 -2.13
C LYS A 2 6.61 8.28 -2.84
N ALA A 3 7.59 7.43 -2.57
CA ALA A 3 8.85 7.41 -3.31
C ALA A 3 8.62 7.23 -4.82
N THR A 4 7.74 6.31 -5.22
CA THR A 4 7.36 6.11 -6.63
C THR A 4 6.77 7.37 -7.27
N SER A 5 5.93 8.13 -6.54
CA SER A 5 5.46 9.43 -7.03
C SER A 5 6.61 10.42 -7.23
N GLN A 6 7.53 10.51 -6.27
CA GLN A 6 8.69 11.39 -6.35
C GLN A 6 9.61 11.04 -7.52
N GLU A 7 9.95 9.77 -7.71
CA GLU A 7 10.83 9.29 -8.79
C GLU A 7 10.26 9.55 -10.19
N ASN A 8 8.93 9.66 -10.31
CA ASN A 8 8.25 9.98 -11.57
C ASN A 8 7.94 11.48 -11.72
N GLY A 9 8.55 12.35 -10.91
CA GLY A 9 8.34 13.80 -10.97
C GLY A 9 6.94 14.26 -10.57
N ALA A 10 6.14 13.39 -9.95
CA ALA A 10 4.81 13.73 -9.48
C ALA A 10 4.85 14.34 -8.07
N LEU A 11 3.87 15.20 -7.78
CA LEU A 11 3.65 15.75 -6.44
C LEU A 11 3.52 14.62 -5.41
N ILE A 12 4.28 14.71 -4.31
CA ILE A 12 4.19 13.75 -3.22
C ILE A 12 2.88 13.99 -2.46
N PRO A 13 1.93 13.05 -2.50
CA PRO A 13 0.63 13.29 -1.91
C PRO A 13 0.73 13.30 -0.37
N ARG A 14 0.15 14.33 0.25
CA ARG A 14 0.01 14.46 1.72
C ARG A 14 -1.20 13.68 2.26
N ILE A 15 -1.50 12.54 1.65
CA ILE A 15 -2.54 11.61 2.09
C ILE A 15 -1.88 10.37 2.71
N HIS A 16 -2.61 9.71 3.60
CA HIS A 16 -2.21 8.43 4.19
C HIS A 16 -3.05 7.25 3.69
N SER A 17 -4.04 7.51 2.83
CA SER A 17 -4.81 6.45 2.20
C SER A 17 -3.95 5.72 1.18
N LEU A 18 -3.69 4.44 1.42
CA LEU A 18 -2.96 3.58 0.52
C LEU A 18 -3.69 3.44 -0.82
N ALA A 19 -5.03 3.32 -0.78
CA ALA A 19 -5.86 3.30 -1.99
C ALA A 19 -5.77 4.61 -2.79
N GLY A 20 -5.79 5.75 -2.10
CA GLY A 20 -5.61 7.06 -2.74
C GLY A 20 -4.24 7.22 -3.39
N ILE A 21 -3.17 6.78 -2.71
CA ILE A 21 -1.80 6.83 -3.28
C ILE A 21 -1.67 5.85 -4.45
N LEU A 22 -2.26 4.66 -4.34
CA LEU A 22 -2.27 3.67 -5.41
C LEU A 22 -2.92 4.22 -6.68
N ALA A 23 -4.09 4.84 -6.56
CA ALA A 23 -4.78 5.47 -7.68
C ALA A 23 -3.93 6.55 -8.38
N LEU A 24 -3.06 7.27 -7.64
CA LEU A 24 -2.14 8.25 -8.22
C LEU A 24 -1.01 7.58 -9.00
N ILE A 25 -0.34 6.58 -8.41
CA ILE A 25 0.77 5.90 -9.08
C ILE A 25 0.30 5.00 -10.23
N SER A 26 -0.91 4.45 -10.16
CA SER A 26 -1.51 3.65 -11.24
C SER A 26 -1.81 4.46 -12.51
N LYS A 27 -1.90 5.80 -12.42
CA LYS A 27 -1.97 6.67 -13.60
C LYS A 27 -0.65 6.74 -14.37
N ILE A 28 0.46 6.47 -13.69
CA ILE A 28 1.81 6.45 -14.27
C ILE A 28 2.06 5.07 -14.89
N ASP A 29 1.76 4.02 -14.13
CA ASP A 29 1.89 2.63 -14.59
C ASP A 29 0.71 1.78 -14.07
N PRO A 30 -0.19 1.31 -14.95
CA PRO A 30 -1.30 0.44 -14.58
C PRO A 30 -0.86 -0.87 -13.90
N GLY A 31 0.39 -1.30 -14.09
CA GLY A 31 0.98 -2.45 -13.39
C GLY A 31 1.02 -2.30 -11.87
N PHE A 32 0.87 -1.09 -11.32
CA PHE A 32 0.69 -0.96 -9.86
C PHE A 32 -0.65 -1.54 -9.37
N LEU A 33 -1.64 -1.77 -10.22
CA LEU A 33 -2.91 -2.37 -9.80
C LEU A 33 -2.75 -3.81 -9.25
N PHE A 34 -1.64 -4.50 -9.55
CA PHE A 34 -1.35 -5.82 -8.97
C PHE A 34 -1.24 -5.81 -7.43
N ILE A 35 -0.96 -4.67 -6.82
CA ILE A 35 -0.88 -4.54 -5.35
C ILE A 35 -2.19 -4.04 -4.72
N GLN A 36 -3.28 -3.89 -5.48
CA GLN A 36 -4.53 -3.33 -4.98
C GLN A 36 -5.15 -4.15 -3.85
N ALA A 37 -5.15 -5.48 -3.95
CA ALA A 37 -5.70 -6.35 -2.91
C ALA A 37 -4.93 -6.20 -1.57
N ASP A 38 -3.59 -6.18 -1.63
CA ASP A 38 -2.74 -5.99 -0.45
C ASP A 38 -2.92 -4.59 0.17
N THR A 39 -3.09 -3.58 -0.68
CA THR A 39 -3.33 -2.19 -0.29
C THR A 39 -4.66 -2.05 0.45
N ASN A 40 -5.74 -2.62 -0.09
CA ASN A 40 -7.07 -2.60 0.51
C ASN A 40 -7.10 -3.33 1.86
N LEU A 41 -6.40 -4.46 1.96
CA LEU A 41 -6.29 -5.22 3.21
C LEU A 41 -5.66 -4.39 4.33
N LEU A 42 -4.51 -3.76 4.04
CA LEU A 42 -3.79 -2.95 5.02
C LEU A 42 -4.56 -1.68 5.40
N GLU A 43 -5.24 -1.05 4.44
CA GLU A 43 -6.12 0.09 4.71
C GLU A 43 -7.26 -0.30 5.68
N GLY A 44 -7.86 -1.48 5.48
CA GLY A 44 -8.90 -2.01 6.38
C GLY A 44 -8.40 -2.18 7.82
N TYR A 45 -7.18 -2.69 7.99
CA TYR A 45 -6.54 -2.86 9.30
C TYR A 45 -6.29 -1.54 10.03
N PHE A 46 -5.98 -0.47 9.31
CA PHE A 46 -5.71 0.85 9.89
C PHE A 46 -6.93 1.43 10.64
N VAL A 47 -8.15 1.09 10.23
CA VAL A 47 -9.37 1.52 10.91
C VAL A 47 -9.82 0.47 11.94
N GLN A 48 -9.92 -0.79 11.53
CA GLN A 48 -10.50 -1.87 12.34
C GLN A 48 -9.81 -2.10 13.68
N PHE A 49 -8.48 -1.93 13.74
CA PHE A 49 -7.71 -2.28 14.95
C PHE A 49 -7.38 -1.09 15.86
N ARG A 50 -7.78 0.15 15.50
CA ARG A 50 -7.45 1.34 16.30
C ARG A 50 -8.59 1.92 17.13
N TYR A 51 -9.86 1.83 16.69
CA TYR A 51 -10.98 2.47 17.41
C TYR A 51 -12.32 1.72 17.24
N PRO A 52 -13.01 1.27 18.30
CA PRO A 52 -12.50 0.91 19.63
C PRO A 52 -11.58 -0.34 19.60
N GLY A 53 -11.17 -0.79 18.41
CA GLY A 53 -10.23 -1.89 18.17
C GLY A 53 -10.92 -3.24 18.24
N LEU A 54 -11.09 -3.91 17.11
CA LEU A 54 -11.45 -5.33 17.09
C LEU A 54 -10.27 -6.18 17.54
N PHE A 55 -10.55 -7.28 18.24
CA PHE A 55 -9.54 -8.30 18.50
C PHE A 55 -9.04 -8.88 17.17
N THR A 56 -7.72 -8.98 17.03
CA THR A 56 -7.04 -9.56 15.87
C THR A 56 -6.52 -10.94 16.24
N ASN A 57 -6.32 -11.78 15.23
CA ASN A 57 -5.73 -13.11 15.40
C ASN A 57 -4.34 -13.21 14.74
N LYS A 58 -3.68 -14.36 14.95
CA LYS A 58 -2.34 -14.65 14.39
C LYS A 58 -2.33 -14.63 12.84
N ALA A 59 -3.42 -14.99 12.19
CA ALA A 59 -3.53 -14.94 10.72
C ALA A 59 -3.56 -13.49 10.23
N ASP A 60 -4.31 -12.60 10.90
CA ASP A 60 -4.34 -11.16 10.59
C ASP A 60 -2.94 -10.56 10.70
N ALA A 61 -2.22 -10.87 11.78
CA ALA A 61 -0.84 -10.43 11.99
C ALA A 61 0.12 -10.95 10.91
N LYS A 62 -0.01 -12.22 10.51
CA LYS A 62 0.78 -12.80 9.41
C LYS A 62 0.50 -12.07 8.10
N MET A 63 -0.76 -11.76 7.81
CA MET A 63 -1.12 -11.03 6.59
C MET A 63 -0.65 -9.58 6.62
N ALA A 64 -0.75 -8.91 7.77
CA ALA A 64 -0.22 -7.56 7.98
C ALA A 64 1.30 -7.48 7.79
N LEU A 65 2.03 -8.58 8.02
CA LEU A 65 3.47 -8.67 7.76
C LEU A 65 3.80 -9.00 6.30
N LEU A 66 2.99 -9.83 5.63
CA LEU A 66 3.27 -10.29 4.27
C LEU A 66 2.85 -9.28 3.19
N ALA A 67 1.71 -8.61 3.37
CA ALA A 67 1.19 -7.66 2.39
C ALA A 67 2.17 -6.48 2.11
N PRO A 68 2.77 -5.82 3.12
CA PRO A 68 3.76 -4.77 2.88
C PRO A 68 5.01 -5.28 2.17
N LYS A 69 5.44 -6.52 2.44
CA LYS A 69 6.60 -7.13 1.76
C LYS A 69 6.34 -7.31 0.27
N ARG A 70 5.15 -7.81 -0.11
CA ARG A 70 4.74 -7.94 -1.52
C ARG A 70 4.66 -6.60 -2.21
N ILE A 71 4.04 -5.61 -1.55
CA ILE A 71 3.96 -4.23 -2.03
C ILE A 71 5.37 -3.69 -2.29
N CYS A 72 6.25 -3.75 -1.29
CA CYS A 72 7.61 -3.23 -1.41
C CYS A 72 8.41 -3.93 -2.52
N LEU A 73 8.27 -5.26 -2.66
CA LEU A 73 8.94 -6.00 -3.73
C LEU A 73 8.53 -5.49 -5.12
N ILE A 74 7.22 -5.33 -5.37
CA ILE A 74 6.71 -4.84 -6.66
C ILE A 74 7.17 -3.40 -6.91
N LEU A 75 7.10 -2.54 -5.90
CA LEU A 75 7.54 -1.15 -6.01
C LEU A 75 9.04 -1.05 -6.30
N ARG A 76 9.87 -1.87 -5.62
CA ARG A 76 11.32 -1.89 -5.82
C ARG A 76 11.67 -2.36 -7.23
N ASN A 77 11.06 -3.45 -7.69
CA ASN A 77 11.25 -3.95 -9.06
C ASN A 77 10.90 -2.87 -10.09
N LYS A 78 9.81 -2.11 -9.88
CA LYS A 78 9.40 -1.00 -10.76
C LYS A 78 10.32 0.22 -10.68
N LEU A 79 11.06 0.38 -9.58
CA LEU A 79 12.07 1.43 -9.39
C LEU A 79 13.49 0.99 -9.73
N GLY A 80 13.70 -0.28 -10.14
CA GLY A 80 15.02 -0.84 -10.42
C GLY A 80 15.89 -1.08 -9.17
N LEU A 81 15.26 -1.38 -8.02
CA LEU A 81 15.89 -1.61 -6.70
C LEU A 81 15.78 -3.05 -6.18
#